data_AF-A0AAD0QVW2-F1
#
_entry.id   AF-A0AAD0QVW2-F1
#
_cell.length_a   1.000
_cell.length_b   1.000
_cell.length_c   1.000
_cell.angle_alpha   90.00
_cell.angle_beta   90.00
_cell.angle_gamma   90.00
#
_symmetry.space_group_name_H-M   'P 1'
#
loop_
_entity.id
_entity.type
_entity.pdbx_description
1 polymer ?
#
loop_
_entity_poly.entity_id
_entity_poly.type
_entity_poly.pdbx_seq_one_letter_code
_entity_poly.pdbx_strand_id
1 'polypeptide(L)'
;MSLKTEIAATLRAIREQKHVSYENLAGGSMRTTIGYLERAETGVTLDKLADIAHALDFNLVTLIALSVASQQNQDAQTVLQEATRELQTFLAAGGAELIQGQVENGKLVQRPAGKPQNSRNREAVLALKAQGKTPAEATKMLGLSRTTVNRYWQQGSGGK
;
A
#
# COMPACT_ATOMS: atom_id res chain seq x y z
N MET A 1 -8.91 2.22 12.11
CA MET A 1 -10.17 3.01 12.02
C MET A 1 -10.38 3.44 10.57
N SER A 2 -11.62 3.72 10.16
CA SER A 2 -11.95 4.09 8.77
C SER A 2 -12.21 5.58 8.70
N LEU A 3 -11.67 6.28 7.69
CA LEU A 3 -11.91 7.72 7.44
C LEU A 3 -13.22 7.99 6.66
N LYS A 4 -14.09 6.99 6.48
CA LYS A 4 -15.28 7.10 5.64
C LYS A 4 -16.21 8.23 6.08
N THR A 5 -16.49 8.31 7.38
CA THR A 5 -17.42 9.30 7.94
C THR A 5 -16.86 10.71 7.83
N GLU A 6 -15.56 10.87 8.04
CA GLU A 6 -14.86 12.15 8.06
C GLU A 6 -14.66 12.68 6.64
N ILE A 7 -14.35 11.81 5.68
CA ILE A 7 -14.35 12.14 4.25
C ILE A 7 -15.76 12.54 3.81
N ALA A 8 -16.79 11.80 4.21
CA ALA A 8 -18.17 12.13 3.89
C ALA A 8 -18.58 13.52 4.42
N ALA A 9 -18.27 13.81 5.69
CA ALA A 9 -18.54 15.10 6.31
C ALA A 9 -17.78 16.24 5.62
N THR A 10 -16.49 16.04 5.33
CA THR A 10 -15.64 17.03 4.65
C THR A 10 -16.17 17.33 3.24
N LEU A 11 -16.56 16.31 2.47
CA LEU A 11 -17.13 16.48 1.13
C LEU A 11 -18.44 17.28 1.15
N ARG A 12 -19.34 17.00 2.10
CA ARG A 12 -20.58 17.77 2.29
C ARG A 12 -20.27 19.24 2.55
N ALA A 13 -19.35 19.53 3.48
CA ALA A 13 -18.95 20.89 3.83
C ALA A 13 -18.34 21.66 2.65
N ILE A 14 -17.43 21.03 1.90
CA ILE A 14 -16.81 21.64 0.71
C ILE A 14 -17.88 21.97 -0.34
N ARG A 15 -18.81 21.06 -0.59
CA ARG A 15 -19.86 21.29 -1.58
C ARG A 15 -20.84 22.37 -1.17
N GLU A 16 -21.21 22.41 0.10
CA GLU A 16 -22.06 23.47 0.65
C GLU A 16 -21.40 24.84 0.49
N GLN A 17 -20.11 24.95 0.87
CA GLN A 17 -19.33 26.17 0.74
C GLN A 17 -19.19 26.63 -0.72
N LYS A 18 -19.00 25.70 -1.66
CA LYS A 18 -18.82 26.03 -3.09
C LYS A 18 -20.15 26.15 -3.85
N HIS A 19 -21.30 25.96 -3.18
CA HIS A 19 -22.63 25.96 -3.80
C HIS A 19 -22.74 25.02 -5.01
N VAL A 20 -22.01 23.90 -5.00
CA VAL A 20 -21.99 22.95 -6.12
C VAL A 20 -23.17 21.98 -5.98
N SER A 21 -24.18 22.18 -6.83
CA SER A 21 -25.27 21.23 -6.98
C SER A 21 -24.75 19.93 -7.57
N TYR A 22 -25.45 18.81 -7.30
CA TYR A 22 -25.14 17.53 -7.95
C TYR A 22 -25.22 17.61 -9.47
N GLU A 23 -25.91 18.62 -10.01
CA GLU A 23 -26.09 18.83 -11.45
C GLU A 23 -24.89 19.40 -12.16
N ASN A 24 -24.04 20.09 -11.42
CA ASN A 24 -22.81 20.66 -11.93
C ASN A 24 -21.61 19.69 -11.81
N LEU A 25 -21.81 18.51 -11.20
CA LEU A 25 -20.77 17.49 -11.03
C LEU A 25 -20.69 16.61 -12.29
N ALA A 26 -19.47 16.47 -12.83
CA ALA A 26 -19.20 15.85 -14.12
C ALA A 26 -19.72 14.40 -14.24
N GLY A 27 -20.69 14.15 -15.12
CA GLY A 27 -21.12 12.81 -15.56
C GLY A 27 -21.89 11.98 -14.53
N GLY A 28 -22.88 11.19 -14.99
CA GLY A 28 -23.80 10.43 -14.12
C GLY A 28 -23.13 9.45 -13.15
N SER A 29 -22.00 8.83 -13.54
CA SER A 29 -21.25 7.91 -12.68
C SER A 29 -20.62 8.61 -11.47
N MET A 30 -20.04 9.82 -11.66
CA MET A 30 -19.42 10.56 -10.57
C MET A 30 -20.45 11.07 -9.57
N ARG A 31 -21.61 11.54 -10.05
CA ARG A 31 -22.72 11.99 -9.19
C ARG A 31 -23.16 10.88 -8.22
N THR A 32 -23.34 9.67 -8.73
CA THR A 32 -23.73 8.51 -7.92
C THR A 32 -22.66 8.15 -6.90
N THR A 33 -21.39 8.12 -7.30
CA THR A 33 -20.27 7.88 -6.36
C THR A 33 -20.22 8.92 -5.25
N ILE A 34 -20.31 10.21 -5.57
CA ILE A 34 -20.30 11.29 -4.56
C ILE A 34 -21.47 11.13 -3.59
N GLY A 35 -22.67 10.80 -4.08
CA GLY A 35 -23.82 10.51 -3.22
C GLY A 35 -23.56 9.37 -2.23
N TYR A 36 -22.98 8.25 -2.69
CA TYR A 36 -22.60 7.13 -1.82
C TYR A 36 -21.53 7.51 -0.79
N LEU A 37 -20.53 8.30 -1.21
CA LEU A 37 -19.46 8.77 -0.35
C LEU A 37 -19.97 9.70 0.74
N GLU A 38 -20.82 10.66 0.39
CA GLU A 38 -21.36 11.61 1.35
C GLU A 38 -22.30 10.96 2.36
N ARG A 39 -22.86 9.78 2.07
CA ARG A 39 -23.60 8.98 3.07
C ARG A 39 -22.71 8.03 3.87
N ALA A 40 -21.39 8.04 3.65
CA ALA A 40 -20.42 7.12 4.23
C ALA A 40 -20.72 5.63 3.95
N GLU A 41 -21.51 5.34 2.90
CA GLU A 41 -21.93 3.98 2.53
C GLU A 41 -20.78 3.19 1.89
N THR A 42 -19.85 3.89 1.22
CA THR A 42 -18.68 3.27 0.58
C THR A 42 -17.38 4.00 0.94
N GLY A 43 -16.25 3.29 0.79
CA GLY A 43 -14.93 3.90 0.80
C GLY A 43 -14.57 4.48 -0.57
N VAL A 44 -13.47 5.23 -0.64
CA VAL A 44 -12.95 5.82 -1.87
C VAL A 44 -11.49 5.44 -2.07
N THR A 45 -11.08 5.19 -3.31
CA THR A 45 -9.66 5.08 -3.65
C THR A 45 -9.04 6.48 -3.70
N LEU A 46 -7.72 6.59 -3.54
CA LEU A 46 -7.06 7.88 -3.58
C LEU A 46 -7.22 8.56 -4.95
N ASP A 47 -7.11 7.80 -6.05
CA ASP A 47 -7.32 8.31 -7.41
C ASP A 47 -8.72 8.89 -7.59
N LYS A 48 -9.75 8.20 -7.09
CA LYS A 48 -11.13 8.68 -7.21
C LYS A 48 -11.38 9.92 -6.34
N LEU A 49 -10.74 9.99 -5.17
CA LEU A 49 -10.78 11.16 -4.32
C LEU A 49 -10.09 12.36 -4.99
N ALA A 50 -9.00 12.13 -5.71
CA ALA A 50 -8.32 13.14 -6.52
C ALA A 50 -9.22 13.68 -7.64
N ASP A 51 -9.92 12.79 -8.38
CA ASP A 51 -10.91 13.20 -9.39
C ASP A 51 -12.01 14.09 -8.80
N ILE A 52 -12.53 13.70 -7.64
CA ILE A 52 -13.61 14.45 -6.96
C ILE A 52 -13.08 15.81 -6.47
N ALA A 53 -11.91 15.84 -5.84
CA ALA A 53 -11.29 17.08 -5.39
C ALA A 53 -11.06 18.03 -6.57
N HIS A 54 -10.56 17.52 -7.69
CA HIS A 54 -10.39 18.29 -8.93
C HIS A 54 -11.73 18.81 -9.48
N ALA A 55 -12.76 17.96 -9.55
CA ALA A 55 -14.08 18.36 -10.02
C ALA A 55 -14.76 19.42 -9.13
N LEU A 56 -14.40 19.44 -7.84
CA LEU A 56 -14.84 20.46 -6.88
C LEU A 56 -13.92 21.69 -6.88
N ASP A 57 -12.88 21.76 -7.73
CA ASP A 57 -11.86 22.80 -7.71
C ASP A 57 -11.27 22.98 -6.29
N PHE A 58 -10.93 21.86 -5.66
CA PHE A 58 -10.45 21.80 -4.29
C PHE A 58 -9.14 21.01 -4.21
N ASN A 59 -8.26 21.40 -3.30
CA ASN A 59 -6.99 20.72 -3.12
C ASN A 59 -7.17 19.40 -2.37
N LEU A 60 -6.65 18.29 -2.94
CA LEU A 60 -6.75 16.96 -2.35
C LEU A 60 -6.10 16.86 -0.96
N VAL A 61 -4.93 17.48 -0.77
CA VAL A 61 -4.21 17.47 0.51
C VAL A 61 -5.01 18.22 1.58
N THR A 62 -5.61 19.36 1.21
CA THR A 62 -6.50 20.10 2.12
C THR A 62 -7.72 19.27 2.52
N LEU A 63 -8.34 18.56 1.57
CA LEU A 63 -9.47 17.67 1.86
C LEU A 63 -9.06 16.57 2.85
N ILE A 64 -7.94 15.88 2.59
CA ILE A 64 -7.43 14.83 3.46
C ILE A 64 -7.10 15.38 4.85
N ALA A 65 -6.45 16.55 4.92
CA ALA A 65 -6.11 17.18 6.20
C ALA A 65 -7.36 17.51 7.03
N LEU A 66 -8.42 18.05 6.41
CA LEU A 66 -9.70 18.31 7.07
C LEU A 66 -10.35 17.02 7.59
N SER A 67 -10.33 15.95 6.79
CA SER A 67 -10.87 14.64 7.19
C SER A 67 -10.09 14.04 8.37
N VAL A 68 -8.77 14.11 8.33
CA VAL A 68 -7.91 13.61 9.42
C VAL A 68 -8.09 14.46 10.69
N ALA A 69 -8.14 15.77 10.56
CA ALA A 69 -8.38 16.70 11.67
C ALA A 69 -9.74 16.43 12.35
N SER A 70 -10.79 16.22 11.55
CA SER A 70 -12.10 15.84 12.05
C SER A 70 -12.09 14.50 12.80
N GLN A 71 -11.32 13.51 12.33
CA GLN A 71 -11.19 12.21 13.00
C GLN A 71 -10.48 12.34 14.35
N GLN A 72 -9.43 13.16 14.39
CA GLN A 72 -8.57 13.32 15.56
C GLN A 72 -9.08 14.37 16.54
N ASN A 73 -10.17 15.07 16.23
CA ASN A 73 -10.66 16.23 16.96
C ASN A 73 -9.56 17.30 17.15
N GLN A 74 -8.83 17.58 16.08
CA GLN A 74 -7.75 18.55 16.04
C GLN A 74 -8.03 19.64 15.01
N ASP A 75 -7.25 20.72 15.06
CA ASP A 75 -7.26 21.74 14.03
C ASP A 75 -6.50 21.26 12.78
N ALA A 76 -7.04 21.58 11.59
CA ALA A 76 -6.43 21.17 10.33
C ALA A 76 -5.04 21.79 10.10
N GLN A 77 -4.77 22.97 10.65
CA GLN A 77 -3.43 23.57 10.61
C GLN A 77 -2.44 22.77 11.45
N THR A 78 -2.86 22.22 12.60
CA THR A 78 -2.00 21.33 13.41
C THR A 78 -1.61 20.08 12.63
N VAL A 79 -2.58 19.42 11.99
CA VAL A 79 -2.34 18.24 11.15
C VAL A 79 -1.37 18.56 10.00
N LEU A 80 -1.54 19.71 9.33
CA LEU A 80 -0.65 20.14 8.25
C LEU A 80 0.76 20.48 8.74
N GLN A 81 0.90 21.09 9.90
CA GLN A 81 2.20 21.38 10.51
C GLN A 81 2.96 20.10 10.86
N GLU A 82 2.26 19.10 11.41
CA GLU A 82 2.83 17.78 11.70
C GLU A 82 3.29 17.08 10.42
N ALA A 83 2.43 17.02 9.40
CA ALA A 83 2.77 16.47 8.10
C ALA A 83 3.97 17.19 7.45
N THR A 84 4.08 18.51 7.63
CA THR A 84 5.22 19.30 7.14
C THR A 84 6.51 18.92 7.86
N ARG A 85 6.48 18.74 9.18
CA ARG A 85 7.66 18.30 9.96
C ARG A 85 8.11 16.89 9.57
N GLU A 86 7.15 15.98 9.37
CA GLU A 86 7.45 14.62 8.91
C GLU A 86 8.05 14.63 7.50
N LEU A 87 7.45 15.39 6.57
CA LEU A 87 7.98 15.58 5.22
C LEU A 87 9.42 16.10 5.25
N GLN A 88 9.71 17.14 6.04
CA GLN A 88 11.06 17.69 6.16
C GLN A 88 12.05 16.66 6.68
N THR A 89 11.66 15.90 7.71
CA THR A 89 12.49 14.83 8.28
C THR A 89 12.77 13.74 7.25
N PHE A 90 11.74 13.32 6.52
CA PHE A 90 11.85 12.29 5.48
C PHE A 90 12.75 12.74 4.33
N LEU A 91 12.60 13.98 3.86
CA LEU A 91 13.46 14.54 2.81
C LEU A 91 14.90 14.71 3.26
N ALA A 92 15.14 15.18 4.50
CA ALA A 92 16.49 15.32 5.06
C ALA A 92 17.22 13.96 5.19
N ALA A 93 16.46 12.86 5.32
CA ALA A 93 16.99 11.50 5.35
C ALA A 93 17.21 10.88 3.95
N GLY A 94 17.09 11.65 2.87
CA GLY A 94 17.23 11.16 1.49
C GLY A 94 15.98 10.42 0.98
N GLY A 95 14.81 10.73 1.56
CA GLY A 95 13.54 10.07 1.22
C GLY A 95 13.10 10.28 -0.23
N ALA A 96 13.46 11.40 -0.85
CA ALA A 96 13.15 11.66 -2.26
C ALA A 96 13.87 10.68 -3.19
N GLU A 97 15.16 10.44 -2.94
CA GLU A 97 15.99 9.49 -3.67
C GLU A 97 15.48 8.06 -3.46
N LEU A 98 15.04 7.73 -2.24
CA LEU A 98 14.42 6.44 -1.96
C LEU A 98 13.15 6.21 -2.79
N ILE A 99 12.27 7.21 -2.91
CA ILE A 99 11.06 7.15 -3.73
C ILE A 99 11.42 6.99 -5.21
N GLN A 100 12.35 7.80 -5.72
CA GLN A 100 12.81 7.72 -7.11
C GLN A 100 13.38 6.33 -7.42
N GLY A 101 14.16 5.76 -6.50
CA GLY A 101 14.70 4.41 -6.63
C GLY A 101 13.64 3.29 -6.63
N GLN A 102 12.39 3.56 -6.26
CA GLN A 102 11.29 2.60 -6.37
C GLN A 102 10.62 2.62 -7.76
N VAL A 103 10.95 3.56 -8.65
CA VAL A 103 10.29 3.69 -9.96
C VAL A 103 11.32 3.69 -11.07
N GLU A 104 11.20 2.76 -12.01
CA GLU A 104 12.06 2.66 -13.20
C GLU A 104 11.17 2.68 -14.44
N ASN A 105 11.47 3.57 -15.40
CA ASN A 105 10.69 3.75 -16.64
C ASN A 105 9.17 3.94 -16.40
N GLY A 106 8.81 4.67 -15.34
CA GLY A 106 7.42 4.96 -14.96
C GLY A 106 6.66 3.77 -14.37
N LYS A 107 7.34 2.66 -14.07
CA LYS A 107 6.76 1.49 -13.41
C LYS A 107 7.38 1.28 -12.03
N LEU A 108 6.54 0.86 -11.08
CA LEU A 108 7.02 0.48 -9.76
C LEU A 108 7.98 -0.72 -9.91
N VAL A 109 9.19 -0.56 -9.40
CA VAL A 109 10.20 -1.62 -9.35
C VAL A 109 9.63 -2.76 -8.50
N GLN A 110 9.57 -3.95 -9.10
CA GLN A 110 9.21 -5.15 -8.37
C GLN A 110 10.23 -5.33 -7.25
N ARG A 111 9.76 -5.32 -5.99
CA ARG A 111 10.63 -5.68 -4.87
C ARG A 111 11.22 -7.05 -5.18
N PRO A 112 12.55 -7.24 -5.11
CA PRO A 112 13.12 -8.55 -5.31
C PRO A 112 12.38 -9.52 -4.39
N ALA A 113 11.90 -10.64 -4.95
CA ALA A 113 11.19 -11.65 -4.18
C ALA A 113 12.00 -11.89 -2.90
N GLY A 114 11.41 -11.52 -1.75
CA GLY A 114 12.13 -11.50 -0.48
C GLY A 114 12.89 -12.81 -0.36
N LYS A 115 14.19 -12.74 -0.03
CA LYS A 115 15.11 -13.89 0.01
C LYS A 115 14.33 -15.08 0.56
N PRO A 116 13.99 -16.11 -0.24
CA PRO A 116 13.16 -17.17 0.28
C PRO A 116 13.96 -17.72 1.46
N GLN A 117 13.41 -17.66 2.68
CA GLN A 117 14.02 -18.24 3.89
C GLN A 117 14.50 -19.70 3.64
N ASN A 118 13.92 -20.30 2.61
CA ASN A 118 14.14 -21.60 2.05
C ASN A 118 15.33 -21.78 1.08
N SER A 119 16.04 -20.74 0.64
CA SER A 119 17.20 -20.91 -0.27
C SER A 119 18.33 -21.67 0.43
N ARG A 120 18.65 -21.27 1.67
CA ARG A 120 19.69 -21.92 2.48
C ARG A 120 19.33 -23.36 2.84
N ASN A 121 18.06 -23.62 3.15
CA ASN A 121 17.57 -24.98 3.42
C ASN A 121 17.64 -25.86 2.16
N ARG A 122 17.28 -25.31 1.00
CA ARG A 122 17.38 -26.02 -0.28
C ARG A 122 18.84 -26.33 -0.63
N GLU A 123 19.72 -25.34 -0.53
CA GLU A 123 21.17 -25.49 -0.79
C GLU A 123 21.79 -26.54 0.14
N ALA A 124 21.48 -26.50 1.44
CA ALA A 124 21.98 -27.48 2.41
C ALA A 124 21.48 -28.91 2.11
N VAL A 125 20.21 -29.07 1.72
CA VAL A 125 19.66 -30.38 1.32
C VAL A 125 20.35 -30.91 0.07
N LEU A 126 20.58 -30.06 -0.94
CA LEU A 126 21.25 -30.45 -2.19
C LEU A 126 22.74 -30.77 -1.98
N ALA A 127 23.42 -30.06 -1.08
CA ALA A 127 24.80 -30.35 -0.71
C ALA A 127 24.94 -31.72 -0.04
N LEU A 128 24.03 -32.08 0.87
CA LEU A 128 24.02 -33.42 1.48
C LEU A 128 23.72 -34.52 0.45
N LYS A 129 22.83 -34.25 -0.51
CA LYS A 129 22.58 -35.15 -1.65
C LYS A 129 23.84 -35.39 -2.48
N ALA A 130 24.58 -34.32 -2.81
CA ALA A 130 25.83 -34.42 -3.56
C ALA A 130 26.92 -35.19 -2.79
N GLN A 131 26.88 -35.18 -1.47
CA GLN A 131 27.76 -35.98 -0.59
C GLN A 131 27.32 -37.45 -0.45
N GLY A 132 26.32 -37.89 -1.22
CA GLY A 132 25.84 -39.28 -1.22
C GLY A 132 24.97 -39.64 -0.01
N LYS A 133 24.51 -38.66 0.77
CA LYS A 133 23.61 -38.89 1.91
C LYS A 133 22.21 -39.28 1.44
N THR A 134 21.46 -39.92 2.31
CA THR A 134 20.04 -40.24 2.08
C THR A 134 19.13 -39.11 2.57
N PRO A 135 17.88 -39.02 2.07
CA PRO A 135 16.90 -38.06 2.57
C PRO A 135 16.64 -38.18 4.08
N ALA A 136 16.71 -39.40 4.64
CA ALA A 136 16.53 -39.63 6.07
C ALA A 136 17.66 -39.02 6.90
N GLU A 137 18.91 -39.17 6.44
CA GLU A 137 20.08 -38.55 7.07
C GLU A 137 20.03 -37.02 6.97
N ALA A 138 19.58 -36.47 5.83
CA ALA A 138 19.43 -35.03 5.65
C ALA A 138 18.35 -34.42 6.55
N THR A 139 17.23 -35.11 6.77
CA THR A 139 16.21 -34.72 7.77
C THR A 139 16.83 -34.65 9.17
N LYS A 140 17.62 -35.64 9.56
CA LYS A 140 18.26 -35.69 10.89
C LYS A 140 19.33 -34.61 11.05
N MET A 141 20.15 -34.35 10.02
CA MET A 141 21.24 -33.37 10.07
C MET A 141 20.76 -31.91 10.00
N LEU A 142 19.70 -31.63 9.24
CA LEU A 142 19.23 -30.26 9.01
C LEU A 142 18.04 -29.87 9.91
N GLY A 143 17.47 -30.80 10.68
CA GLY A 143 16.28 -30.54 11.50
C GLY A 143 15.03 -30.18 10.67
N LEU A 144 15.02 -30.52 9.38
CA LEU A 144 13.94 -30.21 8.44
C LEU A 144 12.95 -31.36 8.35
N SER A 145 11.65 -31.04 8.18
CA SER A 145 10.62 -32.07 7.99
C SER A 145 10.95 -32.97 6.78
N ARG A 146 10.53 -34.24 6.85
CA ARG A 146 10.74 -35.21 5.76
C ARG A 146 10.13 -34.74 4.44
N THR A 147 8.97 -34.08 4.51
CA THR A 147 8.29 -33.49 3.35
C THR A 147 9.10 -32.35 2.73
N THR A 148 9.69 -31.48 3.57
CA THR A 148 10.55 -30.37 3.12
C THR A 148 11.82 -30.90 2.45
N VAL A 149 12.49 -31.89 3.05
CA VAL A 149 13.69 -32.50 2.49
C VAL A 149 13.37 -33.18 1.14
N ASN A 150 12.35 -34.04 1.09
CA ASN A 150 11.97 -34.74 -0.14
C ASN A 150 11.61 -33.79 -1.29
N ARG A 151 10.90 -32.70 -1.00
CA ARG A 151 10.57 -31.67 -2.00
C ARG A 151 11.83 -31.07 -2.62
N TYR A 152 12.81 -30.66 -1.81
CA TYR A 152 14.08 -30.14 -2.33
C TYR A 152 14.93 -31.22 -3.00
N TRP A 153 14.89 -32.46 -2.48
CA TRP A 153 15.60 -33.61 -3.04
C TRP A 153 15.18 -33.92 -4.47
N GLN A 154 13.88 -33.85 -4.75
CA GLN A 154 13.30 -34.08 -6.07
C GLN A 154 13.55 -32.89 -7.01
N GLN A 155 13.46 -31.66 -6.53
CA GLN A 155 13.73 -30.45 -7.32
C GLN A 155 15.18 -30.35 -7.84
N GLY A 156 16.15 -30.96 -7.16
CA GLY A 156 17.54 -31.07 -7.65
C GLY A 156 17.79 -32.24 -8.60
N SER A 157 16.75 -32.99 -9.00
CA SER A 157 16.84 -34.11 -9.96
C SER A 157 16.30 -33.75 -11.34
N GLY A 158 15.68 -32.57 -11.48
CA GLY A 158 15.21 -32.04 -12.76
C GLY A 158 16.34 -31.28 -13.46
N GLY A 159 17.31 -32.02 -13.98
CA GLY A 159 18.30 -31.54 -14.94
C GLY A 159 18.01 -32.14 -16.30
N LYS A 160 17.18 -31.46 -17.09
CA LYS A 160 17.25 -31.47 -18.55
C LYS A 160 16.79 -30.12 -19.07
#